data_AF-A0A0F6Q5X9-F1
#
_entry.id   AF-A0A0F6Q5X9-F1
#
_cell.length_a   1.000
_cell.length_b   1.000
_cell.length_c   1.000
_cell.angle_alpha   90.00
_cell.angle_beta   90.00
_cell.angle_gamma   90.00
#
_symmetry.space_group_name_H-M   'P 1'
#
loop_
_entity.id
_entity.type
_entity.pdbx_description
1 polymer ?
#
loop_
_entity_poly.entity_id
_entity_poly.type
_entity_poly.pdbx_seq_one_letter_code
_entity_poly.pdbx_strand_id
1 'polypeptide(L)'
;ERDAIEEAAEYIELEPDFLENLLRDPLRVKPSIEQAIHISRVLDIPLHPYYTLYWNTLKPEEVEDLQRALLGAQIEWDEHMKNKFARKVVRYLELLGLPHRLERVIVIDYPWSAALLVPLGNLEWEFKAKPLFTV
;
A
#
# COMPACT_ATOMS: atom_id res chain seq x y z
N GLU A 1 12.63 -26.77 15.19
CA GLU A 1 11.86 -25.51 15.30
C GLU A 1 12.59 -24.35 14.63
N ARG A 2 13.87 -24.11 14.94
CA ARG A 2 14.68 -23.11 14.23
C ARG A 2 14.98 -23.46 12.77
N ASP A 3 15.26 -24.72 12.47
CA ASP A 3 15.54 -25.16 11.08
C ASP A 3 14.37 -24.83 10.13
N ALA A 4 13.12 -25.00 10.57
CA ALA A 4 11.94 -24.66 9.77
C ALA A 4 11.78 -23.14 9.55
N ILE A 5 12.23 -22.32 10.51
CA ILE A 5 12.24 -20.86 10.37
C ILE A 5 13.33 -20.44 9.38
N GLU A 6 14.51 -21.05 9.46
CA GLU A 6 15.62 -20.78 8.54
C GLU A 6 15.27 -21.17 7.10
N GLU A 7 14.67 -22.35 6.89
CA GLU A 7 14.16 -22.79 5.58
C GLU A 7 13.08 -21.85 5.03
N ALA A 8 12.11 -21.44 5.86
CA ALA A 8 11.06 -20.53 5.44
C ALA A 8 11.62 -19.14 5.12
N ALA A 9 12.54 -18.63 5.93
CA ALA A 9 13.19 -17.33 5.75
C ALA A 9 14.02 -17.30 4.47
N GLU A 10 14.74 -18.39 4.15
CA GLU A 10 15.45 -18.54 2.88
C GLU A 10 14.48 -18.51 1.69
N TYR A 11 13.35 -19.22 1.76
CA TYR A 11 12.35 -19.27 0.68
C TYR A 11 11.71 -17.91 0.36
N ILE A 12 11.46 -17.08 1.39
CA ILE A 12 10.86 -15.74 1.24
C ILE A 12 11.87 -14.60 1.32
N GLU A 13 13.18 -14.91 1.22
CA GLU A 13 14.27 -13.94 1.22
C GLU A 13 14.22 -12.93 2.39
N LEU A 14 13.95 -13.43 3.61
CA LEU A 14 13.94 -12.64 4.84
C LEU A 14 15.04 -13.08 5.81
N GLU A 15 15.39 -12.19 6.74
CA GLU A 15 16.28 -12.54 7.84
C GLU A 15 15.57 -13.52 8.81
N PRO A 16 16.19 -14.66 9.18
CA PRO A 16 15.56 -15.66 10.05
C PRO A 16 15.12 -15.09 11.41
N ASP A 17 15.97 -14.26 12.04
CA ASP A 17 15.65 -13.61 13.31
C ASP A 17 14.48 -12.63 13.17
N PHE A 18 14.33 -11.98 12.02
CA PHE A 18 13.17 -11.12 11.75
C PHE A 18 11.89 -11.95 11.60
N LEU A 19 11.94 -13.04 10.84
CA LEU A 19 10.81 -13.95 10.66
C LEU A 19 10.38 -14.56 12.00
N GLU A 20 11.33 -15.00 12.82
CA GLU A 20 11.05 -15.53 14.16
C GLU A 20 10.33 -14.49 15.03
N ASN A 21 10.81 -13.25 15.06
CA ASN A 21 10.19 -12.18 15.83
C ASN A 21 8.80 -11.81 15.30
N LEU A 22 8.61 -11.81 13.98
CA LEU A 22 7.32 -11.58 13.34
C LEU A 22 6.30 -12.65 13.71
N LEU A 23 6.70 -13.93 13.70
CA LEU A 23 5.84 -15.05 14.10
C LEU A 23 5.53 -15.03 15.60
N ARG A 24 6.48 -14.58 16.43
CA ARG A 24 6.32 -14.51 17.89
C ARG A 24 5.40 -13.37 18.33
N ASP A 25 5.48 -12.20 17.69
CA ASP A 25 4.69 -11.02 18.05
C ASP A 25 4.26 -10.19 16.81
N PRO A 26 3.29 -10.69 16.03
CA PRO A 26 2.88 -10.09 14.74
C PRO A 26 2.16 -8.75 14.88
N LEU A 27 1.72 -8.38 16.09
CA LEU A 27 1.05 -7.10 16.33
C LEU A 27 2.07 -5.96 16.51
N ARG A 28 3.24 -6.28 17.08
CA ARG A 28 4.31 -5.31 17.33
C ARG A 28 5.35 -5.29 16.23
N VAL A 29 5.77 -6.46 15.75
CA VAL A 29 6.76 -6.60 14.69
C VAL A 29 6.03 -6.58 13.36
N LYS A 30 6.38 -5.63 12.49
CA LYS A 30 5.75 -5.46 11.19
C LYS A 30 6.82 -5.49 10.11
N PRO A 31 6.59 -6.20 8.99
CA PRO A 31 7.45 -6.09 7.83
C PRO A 31 7.45 -4.65 7.31
N SER A 32 8.53 -4.24 6.66
CA SER A 32 8.53 -3.04 5.82
C SER A 32 7.49 -3.18 4.69
N ILE A 33 7.19 -2.09 3.99
CA ILE A 33 6.22 -2.16 2.90
C ILE A 33 6.75 -3.05 1.75
N GLU A 34 8.05 -3.01 1.47
CA GLU A 34 8.70 -3.86 0.46
C GLU A 34 8.62 -5.33 0.84
N GLN A 35 8.94 -5.65 2.11
CA GLN A 35 8.79 -7.00 2.63
C GLN A 35 7.33 -7.45 2.59
N ALA A 36 6.37 -6.61 2.96
CA ALA A 36 4.94 -6.93 2.89
C ALA A 36 4.48 -7.21 1.46
N ILE A 37 4.94 -6.43 0.48
CA ILE A 37 4.66 -6.65 -0.95
C ILE A 37 5.31 -7.94 -1.43
N HIS A 38 6.57 -8.19 -1.06
CA HIS A 38 7.32 -9.39 -1.42
C HIS A 38 6.62 -10.64 -0.89
N ILE A 39 6.31 -10.69 0.41
CA ILE A 39 5.58 -11.78 1.05
C ILE A 39 4.24 -12.02 0.35
N SER A 40 3.47 -10.96 0.10
CA SER A 40 2.17 -11.04 -0.59
C SER A 40 2.28 -11.66 -1.97
N ARG A 41 3.32 -11.30 -2.74
CA ARG A 41 3.56 -11.83 -4.09
C ARG A 41 4.09 -13.26 -4.09
N VAL A 42 5.07 -13.58 -3.22
CA VAL A 42 5.70 -14.91 -3.18
C VAL A 42 4.72 -15.96 -2.66
N LEU A 43 3.94 -15.62 -1.63
CA LEU A 43 3.01 -16.57 -1.00
C LEU A 43 1.58 -16.51 -1.56
N ASP A 44 1.30 -15.60 -2.50
CA ASP A 44 -0.05 -15.35 -3.05
C ASP A 44 -1.10 -15.09 -1.96
N ILE A 45 -0.74 -14.26 -0.98
CA ILE A 45 -1.63 -13.83 0.10
C ILE A 45 -1.95 -12.34 0.00
N PRO A 46 -3.04 -11.86 0.62
CA PRO A 46 -3.34 -10.43 0.65
C PRO A 46 -2.21 -9.59 1.26
N LEU A 47 -2.16 -8.31 0.87
CA LEU A 47 -1.23 -7.35 1.45
C LEU A 47 -1.40 -7.27 2.98
N HIS A 48 -0.28 -7.11 3.69
CA HIS A 48 -0.27 -7.00 5.14
C HIS A 48 -1.24 -5.89 5.64
N PRO A 49 -2.08 -6.16 6.65
CA PRO A 49 -3.20 -5.29 7.03
C PRO A 49 -2.77 -3.89 7.48
N TYR A 50 -1.57 -3.74 8.04
CA TYR A 50 -1.03 -2.42 8.43
C TYR A 50 -0.89 -1.45 7.24
N TYR A 51 -0.73 -1.97 6.02
CA TYR A 51 -0.62 -1.20 4.78
C TYR A 51 -1.89 -1.22 3.93
N THR A 52 -2.97 -1.84 4.44
CA THR A 52 -4.26 -1.87 3.76
C THR A 52 -5.09 -0.66 4.18
N LEU A 53 -5.32 0.25 3.23
CA LEU A 53 -6.18 1.41 3.42
C LEU A 53 -7.66 1.01 3.49
N TYR A 54 -8.51 1.94 3.94
CA TYR A 54 -9.95 1.72 4.02
C TYR A 54 -10.65 1.85 2.65
N TRP A 55 -10.22 1.08 1.65
CA TRP A 55 -10.71 1.14 0.27
C TRP A 55 -12.24 1.03 0.15
N ASN A 56 -12.89 0.27 1.02
CA ASN A 56 -14.34 0.10 1.05
C ASN A 56 -15.12 1.34 1.53
N THR A 57 -14.43 2.40 1.97
CA THR A 57 -15.07 3.69 2.31
C THR A 57 -15.35 4.54 1.08
N LEU A 58 -14.68 4.25 -0.03
CA LEU A 58 -14.89 4.89 -1.32
C LEU A 58 -15.79 4.03 -2.20
N LYS A 59 -16.65 4.67 -2.97
CA LYS A 59 -17.36 4.04 -4.08
C LYS A 59 -16.37 3.76 -5.22
N PRO A 60 -16.65 2.75 -6.08
CA PRO A 60 -15.82 2.49 -7.24
C PRO A 60 -15.55 3.75 -8.10
N GLU A 61 -16.57 4.59 -8.33
CA GLU A 61 -16.41 5.83 -9.11
C GLU A 61 -15.46 6.82 -8.44
N GLU A 62 -15.44 6.85 -7.11
CA GLU A 62 -14.53 7.71 -6.33
C GLU A 62 -13.09 7.18 -6.38
N VAL A 63 -12.90 5.86 -6.45
CA VAL A 63 -11.59 5.23 -6.67
C VAL A 63 -11.06 5.53 -8.08
N GLU A 64 -11.94 5.49 -9.09
CA GLU A 64 -11.59 5.88 -10.46
C GLU A 64 -11.16 7.35 -10.54
N ASP A 65 -11.92 8.25 -9.93
CA ASP A 65 -11.57 9.68 -9.87
C ASP A 65 -10.27 9.93 -9.10
N LEU A 66 -10.03 9.18 -8.01
CA LEU A 66 -8.77 9.21 -7.30
C LEU A 66 -7.63 8.81 -8.25
N GLN A 67 -7.72 7.67 -8.93
CA GLN A 67 -6.67 7.19 -9.83
C GLN A 67 -6.35 8.21 -10.94
N ARG A 68 -7.38 8.82 -11.55
CA ARG A 68 -7.20 9.88 -12.55
C ARG A 68 -6.48 11.11 -11.98
N ALA A 69 -6.81 11.50 -10.74
CA ALA A 69 -6.10 12.59 -10.07
C ALA A 69 -4.65 12.24 -9.77
N LEU A 70 -4.35 10.96 -9.49
CA LEU A 70 -2.99 10.49 -9.26
C LEU A 70 -2.13 10.51 -10.54
N LEU A 71 -2.72 10.27 -11.72
CA LEU A 71 -2.02 10.36 -13.02
C LEU A 71 -1.51 11.78 -13.33
N GLY A 72 -2.24 12.81 -12.86
CA GLY A 72 -1.86 14.22 -13.05
C GLY A 72 -0.86 14.75 -12.01
N ALA A 73 -0.34 13.87 -11.15
CA ALA A 73 0.49 14.24 -10.02
C ALA A 73 1.98 14.29 -10.35
N GLN A 74 2.71 15.06 -9.55
CA GLN A 74 4.17 14.98 -9.57
C GLN A 74 4.60 13.90 -8.59
N ILE A 75 5.08 12.79 -9.14
CA ILE A 75 5.75 11.74 -8.36
C ILE A 75 7.22 12.14 -8.27
N GLU A 76 7.67 12.52 -7.08
CA GLU A 76 9.08 12.77 -6.81
C GLU A 76 9.72 11.48 -6.30
N TRP A 77 10.51 10.85 -7.16
CA TRP A 77 11.32 9.69 -6.82
C TRP A 77 12.58 10.16 -6.08
N ASP A 78 12.44 10.52 -4.80
CA ASP A 78 13.57 10.67 -3.88
C ASP A 78 13.84 9.36 -3.11
N GLU A 79 14.87 9.35 -2.26
CA GLU A 79 15.26 8.19 -1.41
C GLU A 79 14.10 7.64 -0.54
N HIS A 80 12.99 8.38 -0.41
CA HIS A 80 11.83 8.03 0.41
C HIS A 80 10.51 8.10 -0.37
N MET A 81 10.53 7.88 -1.69
CA MET A 81 9.37 7.78 -2.59
C MET A 81 8.19 8.69 -2.18
N LYS A 82 8.31 9.99 -2.45
CA LYS A 82 7.28 10.98 -2.09
C LYS A 82 6.32 11.21 -3.24
N ASN A 83 5.03 11.10 -2.97
CA ASN A 83 4.02 11.48 -3.94
C ASN A 83 3.47 12.88 -3.60
N LYS A 84 3.51 13.81 -4.56
CA LYS A 84 2.96 15.17 -4.41
C LYS A 84 1.76 15.38 -5.33
N PHE A 85 0.62 15.80 -4.76
CA PHE A 85 -0.63 15.99 -5.50
C PHE A 85 -1.20 17.40 -5.34
N ALA A 86 -1.86 17.87 -6.39
CA ALA A 86 -2.69 19.06 -6.33
C ALA A 86 -3.93 18.83 -5.45
N ARG A 87 -4.42 19.88 -4.78
CA ARG A 87 -5.45 19.91 -3.72
C ARG A 87 -6.79 19.19 -3.97
N LYS A 88 -7.08 18.68 -5.17
CA LYS A 88 -8.44 18.30 -5.59
C LYS A 88 -8.99 17.03 -4.91
N VAL A 89 -8.15 16.18 -4.33
CA VAL A 89 -8.53 14.83 -3.81
C VAL A 89 -8.40 14.63 -2.30
N VAL A 90 -8.25 15.71 -1.51
CA VAL A 90 -8.06 15.61 -0.03
C VAL A 90 -9.10 14.70 0.62
N ARG A 91 -10.38 14.84 0.24
CA ARG A 91 -11.48 14.09 0.85
C ARG A 91 -11.34 12.57 0.69
N TYR A 92 -10.88 12.10 -0.47
CA TYR A 92 -10.71 10.67 -0.71
C TYR A 92 -9.57 10.10 0.15
N LEU A 93 -8.49 10.85 0.30
CA LEU A 93 -7.35 10.45 1.12
C LEU A 93 -7.71 10.36 2.62
N GLU A 94 -8.54 11.30 3.10
CA GLU A 94 -9.08 11.26 4.47
C GLU A 94 -9.95 10.02 4.71
N LEU A 95 -10.85 9.70 3.78
CA LEU A 95 -11.74 8.53 3.90
C LEU A 95 -10.96 7.20 3.87
N LEU A 96 -9.92 7.12 3.03
CA LEU A 96 -9.00 6.00 3.00
C LEU A 96 -8.19 5.82 4.30
N GLY A 97 -8.18 6.81 5.19
CA GLY A 97 -7.34 6.82 6.38
C GLY A 97 -5.86 6.97 6.04
N LEU A 98 -5.53 7.52 4.87
CA LEU A 98 -4.16 7.62 4.39
C LEU A 98 -3.42 8.76 5.11
N PRO A 99 -2.31 8.48 5.83
CA PRO A 99 -1.50 9.54 6.43
C PRO A 99 -0.89 10.43 5.34
N HIS A 100 -1.15 11.74 5.44
CA HIS A 100 -0.67 12.73 4.49
C HIS A 100 -0.42 14.08 5.18
N ARG A 101 0.41 14.92 4.57
CA ARG A 101 0.69 16.30 5.04
C ARG A 101 0.14 17.31 4.04
N LEU A 102 -0.43 18.39 4.55
CA LEU A 102 -0.87 19.52 3.74
C LEU A 102 0.13 20.67 3.90
N GLU A 103 0.88 20.96 2.85
CA GLU A 103 1.70 22.16 2.73
C GLU A 103 1.05 23.12 1.72
N ARG A 104 1.76 23.49 0.65
CA ARG A 104 1.16 24.13 -0.53
C ARG A 104 0.42 23.12 -1.42
N VAL A 105 0.88 21.86 -1.35
CA VAL A 105 0.36 20.68 -2.03
C VAL A 105 0.14 19.57 -1.01
N ILE A 106 -0.57 18.52 -1.38
CA ILE A 106 -0.68 17.33 -0.54
C ILE A 106 0.59 16.49 -0.75
N VAL A 107 1.24 16.11 0.33
CA VAL A 107 2.43 15.26 0.33
C VAL A 107 2.10 13.94 1.03
N ILE A 108 2.33 12.83 0.33
CA ILE A 108 2.24 11.49 0.89
C ILE A 108 3.65 10.93 0.94
N ASP A 109 4.15 10.73 2.16
CA ASP A 109 5.48 10.19 2.41
C ASP A 109 5.47 8.65 2.36
N TYR A 110 6.65 8.08 2.16
CA TYR A 110 6.88 6.66 2.42
C TYR A 110 6.57 6.29 3.89
N PRO A 111 6.02 5.09 4.17
CA PRO A 111 5.68 4.01 3.24
C PRO A 111 4.27 4.13 2.61
N TRP A 112 3.51 5.16 2.98
CA TRP A 112 2.11 5.30 2.61
C TRP A 112 1.91 5.61 1.12
N SER A 113 2.91 6.21 0.49
CA SER A 113 2.97 6.38 -0.96
C SER A 113 2.90 5.03 -1.70
N ALA A 114 3.67 4.04 -1.25
CA ALA A 114 3.63 2.67 -1.77
C ALA A 114 2.29 1.99 -1.45
N ALA A 115 1.81 2.11 -0.20
CA ALA A 115 0.55 1.52 0.22
C ALA A 115 -0.66 2.01 -0.60
N LEU A 116 -0.61 3.25 -1.10
CA LEU A 116 -1.61 3.81 -2.00
C LEU A 116 -1.47 3.28 -3.44
N LEU A 117 -0.25 3.29 -3.98
CA LEU A 117 -0.02 2.98 -5.39
C LEU A 117 -0.07 1.49 -5.72
N VAL A 118 0.40 0.63 -4.81
CA VAL A 118 0.51 -0.81 -5.07
C VAL A 118 -0.86 -1.47 -5.34
N PRO A 119 -1.92 -1.23 -4.53
CA PRO A 119 -3.26 -1.75 -4.85
C PRO A 119 -3.83 -1.21 -6.16
N LEU A 120 -3.39 -0.01 -6.58
CA LEU A 120 -3.74 0.60 -7.88
C LEU A 120 -2.81 0.16 -9.02
N GLY A 121 -2.01 -0.90 -8.81
CA GLY A 121 -1.01 -1.43 -9.72
C GLY A 121 -0.06 -0.38 -10.29
N ASN A 122 0.42 0.51 -9.43
CA ASN A 122 1.37 1.58 -9.77
C ASN A 122 0.93 2.47 -10.95
N LEU A 123 -0.38 2.58 -11.18
CA LEU A 123 -0.98 3.32 -12.30
C LEU A 123 -0.63 2.76 -13.68
N GLU A 124 -0.19 1.49 -13.77
CA GLU A 124 0.10 0.80 -15.04
C GLU A 124 -1.17 0.35 -15.78
N TRP A 125 -2.32 0.37 -15.09
CA TRP A 125 -3.63 0.05 -15.64
C TRP A 125 -4.67 1.07 -15.22
N GLU A 126 -5.73 1.19 -16.00
CA GLU A 126 -6.85 2.10 -15.73
C GLU A 126 -7.99 1.35 -15.02
N PHE A 127 -8.34 1.80 -13.82
CA PHE A 127 -9.50 1.34 -13.07
C PHE A 127 -10.75 2.01 -13.64
N LYS A 128 -11.72 1.20 -14.06
CA LYS A 128 -13.04 1.64 -14.50
C LYS A 128 -14.08 1.09 -13.57
N ALA A 129 -14.83 1.98 -12.92
CA ALA A 129 -15.97 1.59 -12.12
C ALA A 129 -16.97 0.84 -13.02
N LYS A 130 -17.28 -0.40 -12.65
CA LYS A 130 -18.35 -1.16 -13.29
C LYS A 130 -19.63 -0.92 -12.50
N PRO A 131 -20.78 -0.71 -13.17
CA PRO A 131 -22.05 -0.68 -12.48
C PRO A 131 -22.24 -1.97 -11.70
N LEU A 132 -22.56 -1.86 -10.41
CA LEU A 132 -22.94 -3.00 -9.60
C LEU A 132 -24.32 -3.48 -10.08
N PHE A 133 -24.32 -4.48 -10.96
CA PHE A 133 -25.53 -5.22 -11.30
C PHE A 133 -25.78 -6.24 -10.18
N THR A 134 -26.34 -5.80 -9.07
CA THR A 134 -26.94 -6.74 -8.10
C THR A 134 -28.21 -7.29 -8.72
N VAL A 135 -28.20 -8.58 -9.06
CA VAL A 135 -29.36 -9.36 -9.51
C VAL A 135 -30.21 -9.75 -8.31
#